data_AF-A0A1H9F501-F1
#
_entry.id   AF-A0A1H9F501-F1
#
_cell.length_a   1.000
_cell.length_b   1.000
_cell.length_c   1.000
_cell.angle_alpha   90.00
_cell.angle_beta   90.00
_cell.angle_gamma   90.00
#
_symmetry.space_group_name_H-M   'P 1'
#
loop_
_entity.id
_entity.type
_entity.pdbx_description
1 polymer ?
#
loop_
_entity_poly.entity_id
_entity_poly.type
_entity_poly.pdbx_seq_one_letter_code
_entity_poly.pdbx_strand_id
1 'polypeptide(L)'
;MKLKKILTITLATSLCLSLAACGNNTTVVDDYGTDEGSTSIASNEDDTNDISDAASPTSTVSDALYISTGATGTLQEVLGNSVAYKDDFKIGDANFSGSLQYEIPNQDGLNIYNIDMYYDNESNEESIVKALFGDTAEKIESISYTNEYDYITLLYKYHFIHNKHKSIEDMITNQKQYFTLENDSIVINSSFPDEYKWIDKNVDDDEETYYIHMYEGDYNNCRFVLLLAYDSLLDTRYIFFEPKSIKEYFPDYDFKTLMVSGNKDQAGEQLDIANNCTDDIEILKSDAQSLLDHTLMFDGQFTVTENAFSYKMNNANYYIWMANTEMYAETPSECDNTSSILMFSNTDYISSIKAGVPGLPINYFNIAEQRDLLAEYNLTQETEKDFTNFIYTDAAKEMIDETKYVTDGYAFYIDSYNDYEEDPNAITMYDLNGGIIKYTSLGLYSIDIAISQNVTDVIENVKLQDFEHIKKSFNSEITEMLDLSQLNYPTNIKLSGIRLHYAAYFPDDDSGSYTYYPAWSFTLENTTETNRVAVVTINAMDGSIVDIDYRDYNDF
;
A
#
# COMPACT_ATOMS: atom_id res chain seq x y z
N MET A 1 57.29 -10.45 -4.26
CA MET A 1 57.23 -9.27 -5.18
C MET A 1 57.52 -9.61 -6.67
N LYS A 2 57.19 -10.81 -7.20
CA LYS A 2 57.25 -11.09 -8.66
C LYS A 2 56.12 -11.94 -9.24
N LEU A 3 55.06 -12.26 -8.47
CA LEU A 3 53.88 -12.98 -9.00
C LEU A 3 52.62 -12.11 -9.21
N LYS A 4 52.56 -10.89 -8.65
CA LYS A 4 51.42 -9.98 -8.80
C LYS A 4 51.45 -9.08 -10.05
N LYS A 5 52.44 -9.24 -10.95
CA LYS A 5 52.55 -8.44 -12.20
C LYS A 5 52.31 -9.23 -13.48
N ILE A 6 52.07 -10.55 -13.41
CA ILE A 6 51.78 -11.38 -14.59
C ILE A 6 50.27 -11.61 -14.76
N LEU A 7 49.48 -11.61 -13.67
CA LEU A 7 48.02 -11.74 -13.75
C LEU A 7 47.30 -10.51 -14.30
N THR A 8 47.89 -9.32 -14.16
CA THR A 8 47.27 -8.06 -14.61
C THR A 8 47.44 -7.79 -16.12
N ILE A 9 48.38 -8.47 -16.78
CA ILE A 9 48.62 -8.29 -18.22
C ILE A 9 47.79 -9.30 -19.03
N THR A 10 47.50 -10.49 -18.50
CA THR A 10 46.69 -11.48 -19.22
C THR A 10 45.19 -11.17 -19.21
N LEU A 11 44.68 -10.51 -18.15
CA LEU A 11 43.25 -10.15 -18.05
C LEU A 11 42.88 -8.91 -18.90
N ALA A 12 43.84 -8.01 -19.14
CA ALA A 12 43.64 -6.83 -19.98
C ALA A 12 43.70 -7.14 -21.48
N THR A 13 44.30 -8.27 -21.88
CA THR A 13 44.45 -8.63 -23.31
C THR A 13 43.25 -9.45 -23.83
N SER A 14 42.43 -10.05 -22.95
CA SER A 14 41.20 -10.75 -23.37
C SER A 14 40.01 -9.81 -23.55
N LEU A 15 40.00 -8.63 -22.91
CA LEU A 15 38.96 -7.62 -23.11
C LEU A 15 39.15 -6.75 -24.36
N CYS A 16 40.34 -6.76 -24.98
CA CYS A 16 40.61 -5.99 -26.21
C CYS A 16 40.43 -6.80 -27.51
N LEU A 17 39.92 -8.03 -27.46
CA LEU A 17 39.70 -8.88 -28.66
C LEU A 17 38.22 -9.19 -28.95
N SER A 18 37.26 -8.70 -28.17
CA SER A 18 35.83 -8.82 -28.51
C SER A 18 35.23 -7.58 -29.16
N LEU A 19 36.00 -6.49 -29.31
CA LEU A 19 35.59 -5.27 -30.00
C LEU A 19 36.47 -5.00 -31.24
N ALA A 20 36.45 -5.90 -32.22
CA ALA A 20 36.73 -5.60 -33.63
C ALA A 20 36.56 -6.86 -34.50
N ALA A 21 35.36 -7.08 -35.02
CA ALA A 21 35.18 -7.71 -36.32
C ALA A 21 34.08 -6.93 -37.06
N CYS A 22 34.52 -5.93 -37.82
CA CYS A 22 33.71 -5.16 -38.76
C CYS A 22 33.24 -5.99 -39.96
N GLY A 23 32.08 -5.59 -40.52
CA GLY A 23 31.80 -5.54 -41.96
C GLY A 23 30.81 -6.62 -42.44
N ASN A 24 29.73 -6.32 -43.17
CA ASN A 24 29.45 -5.14 -43.99
C ASN A 24 27.94 -4.87 -44.15
N ASN A 25 27.58 -3.58 -44.10
CA ASN A 25 26.65 -2.79 -44.95
C ASN A 25 25.33 -3.46 -45.41
N THR A 26 24.16 -2.83 -45.28
CA THR A 26 23.83 -1.43 -45.67
C THR A 26 22.69 -0.83 -44.86
N THR A 27 22.83 0.44 -44.50
CA THR A 27 21.77 1.36 -44.10
C THR A 27 20.92 1.75 -45.30
N VAL A 28 19.58 1.74 -45.15
CA VAL A 28 18.70 2.73 -45.79
C VAL A 28 17.72 3.19 -44.73
N VAL A 29 17.77 4.49 -44.43
CA VAL A 29 16.70 5.24 -43.78
C VAL A 29 15.81 5.75 -44.91
N ASP A 30 14.49 5.62 -44.77
CA ASP A 30 13.58 6.69 -45.21
C ASP A 30 12.32 6.69 -44.35
N ASP A 31 12.01 7.91 -43.93
CA ASP A 31 10.96 8.36 -43.02
C ASP A 31 9.66 8.69 -43.79
N TYR A 32 8.60 9.00 -43.04
CA TYR A 32 7.31 9.61 -43.39
C TYR A 32 6.10 8.70 -43.68
N GLY A 33 5.20 8.66 -42.71
CA GLY A 33 3.89 9.33 -42.80
C GLY A 33 2.76 8.65 -43.59
N THR A 34 1.69 8.29 -42.85
CA THR A 34 0.25 8.45 -43.19
C THR A 34 -0.19 8.25 -44.65
N ASP A 35 -1.02 7.23 -44.92
CA ASP A 35 -2.45 7.44 -45.18
C ASP A 35 -3.21 6.14 -45.55
N GLU A 36 -4.45 6.14 -45.06
CA GLU A 36 -5.69 5.48 -45.49
C GLU A 36 -5.71 4.66 -46.80
N GLY A 37 -6.47 3.55 -46.80
CA GLY A 37 -7.07 3.07 -48.04
C GLY A 37 -7.42 1.58 -48.15
N SER A 38 -8.54 1.20 -47.53
CA SER A 38 -9.60 0.27 -47.99
C SER A 38 -9.39 -0.70 -49.18
N THR A 39 -10.03 -1.88 -49.04
CA THR A 39 -10.53 -2.84 -50.08
C THR A 39 -9.49 -3.64 -50.89
N SER A 40 -9.65 -4.93 -51.22
CA SER A 40 -10.77 -5.89 -51.18
C SER A 40 -10.26 -7.30 -51.53
N ILE A 41 -10.83 -8.30 -50.86
CA ILE A 41 -11.21 -9.66 -51.29
C ILE A 41 -10.68 -10.16 -52.66
N ALA A 42 -9.99 -11.31 -52.64
CA ALA A 42 -10.13 -12.33 -53.67
C ALA A 42 -9.99 -13.75 -53.06
N SER A 43 -11.13 -14.43 -53.03
CA SER A 43 -11.34 -15.86 -52.81
C SER A 43 -10.58 -16.73 -53.82
N ASN A 44 -10.11 -17.90 -53.37
CA ASN A 44 -10.24 -19.14 -54.14
C ASN A 44 -10.30 -20.33 -53.18
N GLU A 45 -11.31 -21.16 -53.41
CA GLU A 45 -11.61 -22.42 -52.72
C GLU A 45 -10.74 -23.59 -53.22
N ASP A 46 -10.71 -24.59 -52.35
CA ASP A 46 -10.67 -26.04 -52.60
C ASP A 46 -9.37 -26.87 -52.56
N ASP A 47 -9.57 -28.01 -51.88
CA ASP A 47 -8.88 -29.30 -51.90
C ASP A 47 -7.76 -29.64 -50.88
N THR A 48 -8.23 -30.27 -49.79
CA THR A 48 -7.85 -31.60 -49.25
C THR A 48 -6.42 -31.94 -48.77
N ASN A 49 -6.41 -32.46 -47.53
CA ASN A 49 -5.60 -33.57 -46.99
C ASN A 49 -4.08 -33.41 -46.71
N ASP A 50 -3.80 -33.31 -45.40
CA ASP A 50 -3.04 -34.31 -44.61
C ASP A 50 -1.50 -34.14 -44.44
N ILE A 51 -1.10 -34.36 -43.18
CA ILE A 51 0.21 -34.77 -42.64
C ILE A 51 1.31 -33.70 -42.40
N SER A 52 1.52 -33.48 -41.09
CA SER A 52 2.77 -33.23 -40.34
C SER A 52 3.77 -32.19 -40.83
N ASP A 53 4.06 -31.20 -39.98
CA ASP A 53 5.43 -31.01 -39.50
C ASP A 53 5.44 -30.31 -38.14
N ALA A 54 5.81 -31.09 -37.12
CA ALA A 54 6.21 -30.59 -35.83
C ALA A 54 7.59 -29.93 -35.99
N ALA A 55 7.62 -28.60 -35.99
CA ALA A 55 8.84 -27.84 -35.79
C ALA A 55 8.85 -27.32 -34.35
N SER A 56 9.46 -28.11 -33.47
CA SER A 56 9.88 -27.67 -32.14
C SER A 56 10.81 -26.45 -32.25
N PRO A 57 10.52 -25.33 -31.55
CA PRO A 57 11.53 -24.29 -31.37
C PRO A 57 12.60 -24.85 -30.43
N THR A 58 13.83 -24.80 -30.92
CA THR A 58 15.02 -25.20 -30.19
C THR A 58 15.29 -24.17 -29.10
N SER A 59 15.26 -24.62 -27.85
CA SER A 59 15.60 -23.85 -26.67
C SER A 59 17.09 -23.50 -26.65
N THR A 60 17.40 -22.26 -26.27
CA THR A 60 18.49 -21.86 -25.36
C THR A 60 18.55 -20.33 -25.32
N VAL A 61 18.00 -19.71 -24.27
CA VAL A 61 18.64 -18.79 -23.29
C VAL A 61 17.54 -18.40 -22.27
N SER A 62 17.68 -18.87 -21.03
CA SER A 62 16.90 -18.62 -19.78
C SER A 62 15.38 -18.83 -19.82
N ASP A 63 14.84 -19.59 -18.86
CA ASP A 63 13.42 -19.95 -18.67
C ASP A 63 12.50 -18.73 -18.42
N ALA A 64 12.31 -17.88 -19.43
CA ALA A 64 11.16 -17.02 -19.50
C ALA A 64 9.96 -17.89 -19.87
N LEU A 65 9.16 -18.29 -18.88
CA LEU A 65 7.81 -18.80 -19.10
C LEU A 65 7.11 -17.84 -20.06
N TYR A 66 6.74 -18.32 -21.25
CA TYR A 66 6.01 -17.50 -22.21
C TYR A 66 4.59 -17.28 -21.67
N ILE A 67 4.33 -16.08 -21.18
CA ILE A 67 3.00 -15.63 -20.74
C ILE A 67 2.28 -15.06 -21.97
N SER A 68 1.15 -15.66 -22.33
CA SER A 68 0.37 -15.19 -23.48
C SER A 68 -0.47 -13.96 -23.11
N THR A 69 -0.49 -12.97 -24.00
CA THR A 69 -1.39 -11.80 -23.90
C THR A 69 -2.85 -12.19 -24.12
N GLY A 70 -3.73 -11.57 -23.35
CA GLY A 70 -5.18 -11.69 -23.39
C GLY A 70 -5.80 -11.08 -24.64
N ALA A 71 -7.11 -11.25 -24.78
CA ALA A 71 -7.87 -10.56 -25.82
C ALA A 71 -7.96 -9.06 -25.49
N THR A 72 -8.09 -8.23 -26.53
CA THR A 72 -8.43 -6.81 -26.35
C THR A 72 -9.89 -6.71 -25.89
N GLY A 73 -10.17 -5.90 -24.87
CA GLY A 73 -11.51 -5.72 -24.32
C GLY A 73 -11.55 -5.83 -22.80
N THR A 74 -12.73 -5.64 -22.21
CA THR A 74 -12.90 -5.74 -20.75
C THR A 74 -12.98 -7.19 -20.28
N LEU A 75 -12.76 -7.44 -18.98
CA LEU A 75 -12.94 -8.77 -18.40
C LEU A 75 -14.33 -9.35 -18.65
N GLN A 76 -15.38 -8.51 -18.66
CA GLN A 76 -16.73 -8.96 -18.99
C GLN A 76 -16.87 -9.42 -20.45
N GLU A 77 -16.12 -8.82 -21.38
CA GLU A 77 -16.11 -9.26 -22.79
C GLU A 77 -15.41 -10.62 -22.95
N VAL A 78 -14.43 -10.92 -22.08
CA VAL A 78 -13.67 -12.17 -22.10
C VAL A 78 -14.38 -13.31 -21.35
N LEU A 79 -14.89 -13.05 -20.15
CA LEU A 79 -15.45 -14.06 -19.23
C LEU A 79 -16.98 -14.04 -19.17
N GLY A 80 -17.63 -13.00 -19.70
CA GLY A 80 -19.04 -12.69 -19.51
C GLY A 80 -19.29 -11.83 -18.26
N ASN A 81 -20.51 -11.30 -18.11
CA ASN A 81 -20.88 -10.45 -16.97
C ASN A 81 -20.78 -11.17 -15.61
N SER A 82 -20.94 -12.49 -15.61
CA SER A 82 -20.92 -13.30 -14.41
C SER A 82 -20.52 -14.73 -14.76
N VAL A 83 -19.88 -15.41 -13.83
CA VAL A 83 -19.59 -16.84 -13.91
C VAL A 83 -20.36 -17.60 -12.83
N ALA A 84 -20.74 -18.84 -13.11
CA ALA A 84 -21.53 -19.65 -12.19
C ALA A 84 -20.88 -21.01 -11.98
N TYR A 85 -20.67 -21.37 -10.73
CA TYR A 85 -20.27 -22.71 -10.33
C TYR A 85 -21.50 -23.47 -9.85
N LYS A 86 -21.74 -24.65 -10.44
CA LYS A 86 -22.77 -25.57 -9.99
C LYS A 86 -22.37 -27.01 -10.26
N ASP A 87 -22.04 -27.76 -9.20
CA ASP A 87 -21.75 -29.18 -9.24
C ASP A 87 -21.90 -29.83 -7.86
N ASP A 88 -22.17 -31.13 -7.88
CA ASP A 88 -22.23 -32.01 -6.71
C ASP A 88 -21.40 -33.28 -7.00
N PHE A 89 -20.46 -33.62 -6.12
CA PHE A 89 -19.63 -34.81 -6.25
C PHE A 89 -19.10 -35.27 -4.90
N LYS A 90 -18.16 -36.23 -4.87
CA LYS A 90 -17.53 -36.73 -3.65
C LYS A 90 -16.05 -36.38 -3.59
N ILE A 91 -15.61 -35.96 -2.41
CA ILE A 91 -14.19 -35.84 -2.05
C ILE A 91 -13.96 -36.83 -0.91
N GLY A 92 -13.24 -37.92 -1.19
CA GLY A 92 -13.19 -39.07 -0.28
C GLY A 92 -14.60 -39.57 0.09
N ASP A 93 -14.89 -39.59 1.39
CA ASP A 93 -16.21 -39.96 1.92
C ASP A 93 -17.19 -38.78 2.08
N ALA A 94 -16.70 -37.54 1.94
CA ALA A 94 -17.50 -36.33 2.07
C ALA A 94 -18.33 -36.04 0.80
N ASN A 95 -19.58 -35.62 0.97
CA ASN A 95 -20.35 -35.07 -0.14
C ASN A 95 -20.00 -33.60 -0.32
N PHE A 96 -19.54 -33.23 -1.51
CA PHE A 96 -19.33 -31.85 -1.91
C PHE A 96 -20.56 -31.32 -2.65
N SER A 97 -20.96 -30.09 -2.35
CA SER A 97 -21.98 -29.36 -3.10
C SER A 97 -21.58 -27.90 -3.29
N GLY A 98 -21.75 -27.36 -4.49
CA GLY A 98 -21.49 -25.95 -4.77
C GLY A 98 -22.55 -25.37 -5.71
N SER A 99 -23.03 -24.18 -5.37
CA SER A 99 -23.94 -23.40 -6.21
C SER A 99 -23.73 -21.92 -5.92
N LEU A 100 -22.79 -21.31 -6.62
CA LEU A 100 -22.43 -19.90 -6.46
C LEU A 100 -22.36 -19.19 -7.81
N GLN A 101 -22.52 -17.88 -7.75
CA GLN A 101 -22.34 -16.97 -8.87
C GLN A 101 -21.39 -15.86 -8.43
N TYR A 102 -20.52 -15.45 -9.33
CA TYR A 102 -19.60 -14.33 -9.16
C TYR A 102 -19.79 -13.36 -10.31
N GLU A 103 -20.03 -12.09 -9.99
CA GLU A 103 -20.13 -11.02 -10.97
C GLU A 103 -18.72 -10.59 -11.35
N ILE A 104 -18.45 -10.51 -12.67
CA ILE A 104 -17.15 -10.10 -13.19
C ILE A 104 -17.13 -8.57 -13.24
N PRO A 105 -16.10 -7.89 -12.70
CA PRO A 105 -16.01 -6.44 -12.77
C PRO A 105 -15.81 -5.97 -14.22
N ASN A 106 -16.32 -4.78 -14.53
CA ASN A 106 -16.14 -4.13 -15.82
C ASN A 106 -14.87 -3.29 -15.80
N GLN A 107 -13.74 -3.97 -15.95
CA GLN A 107 -12.40 -3.38 -16.02
C GLN A 107 -11.63 -3.97 -17.22
N ASP A 108 -10.52 -3.35 -17.59
CA ASP A 108 -9.59 -3.95 -18.53
C ASP A 108 -8.96 -5.24 -17.95
N GLY A 109 -8.25 -5.98 -18.80
CA GLY A 109 -7.65 -7.27 -18.46
C GLY A 109 -6.79 -7.25 -17.19
N LEU A 110 -6.44 -8.43 -16.68
CA LEU A 110 -5.57 -8.53 -15.50
C LEU A 110 -4.10 -8.57 -15.91
N ASN A 111 -3.21 -8.12 -15.03
CA ASN A 111 -1.78 -8.01 -15.26
C ASN A 111 -1.02 -9.06 -14.45
N ILE A 112 0.31 -9.07 -14.52
CA ILE A 112 1.19 -9.67 -13.52
C ILE A 112 2.13 -8.59 -13.03
N TYR A 113 2.32 -8.49 -11.73
CA TYR A 113 3.21 -7.52 -11.10
C TYR A 113 4.38 -8.26 -10.46
N ASN A 114 5.60 -7.95 -10.90
CA ASN A 114 6.82 -8.41 -10.27
C ASN A 114 7.29 -7.37 -9.25
N ILE A 115 7.55 -7.80 -8.02
CA ILE A 115 7.79 -6.91 -6.88
C ILE A 115 9.06 -7.33 -6.15
N ASP A 116 9.84 -6.35 -5.74
CA ASP A 116 10.91 -6.49 -4.75
C ASP A 116 10.44 -5.96 -3.39
N MET A 117 10.65 -6.74 -2.32
CA MET A 117 10.26 -6.42 -0.92
C MET A 117 11.30 -5.55 -0.20
N TYR A 118 12.57 -5.61 -0.60
CA TYR A 118 13.64 -4.90 0.11
C TYR A 118 13.88 -3.49 -0.43
N TYR A 119 13.24 -2.49 0.19
CA TYR A 119 13.50 -1.07 -0.09
C TYR A 119 14.01 -0.30 1.14
N ASP A 120 14.99 -0.85 1.86
CA ASP A 120 15.67 -0.17 2.98
C ASP A 120 16.29 1.17 2.50
N ASN A 121 17.05 1.11 1.41
CA ASN A 121 17.71 2.27 0.80
C ASN A 121 18.54 3.11 1.80
N GLU A 122 19.06 2.50 2.87
CA GLU A 122 19.99 3.10 3.84
C GLU A 122 21.12 3.89 3.14
N SER A 123 21.63 3.38 2.01
CA SER A 123 22.67 4.05 1.22
C SER A 123 22.32 5.47 0.75
N ASN A 124 21.03 5.82 0.69
CA ASN A 124 20.54 7.14 0.33
C ASN A 124 20.36 8.08 1.53
N GLU A 125 20.49 7.59 2.77
CA GLU A 125 20.24 8.37 3.99
C GLU A 125 21.03 9.67 4.05
N GLU A 126 22.37 9.62 3.90
CA GLU A 126 23.20 10.83 3.94
C GLU A 126 22.78 11.84 2.87
N SER A 127 22.38 11.35 1.68
CA SER A 127 21.94 12.19 0.58
C SER A 127 20.60 12.87 0.89
N ILE A 128 19.65 12.15 1.49
CA ILE A 128 18.35 12.69 1.92
C ILE A 128 18.53 13.73 3.03
N VAL A 129 19.29 13.38 4.08
CA VAL A 129 19.59 14.29 5.20
C VAL A 129 20.22 15.58 4.68
N LYS A 130 21.19 15.48 3.78
CA LYS A 130 21.86 16.63 3.18
C LYS A 130 20.96 17.41 2.24
N ALA A 131 20.08 16.76 1.47
CA ALA A 131 19.14 17.44 0.58
C ALA A 131 18.11 18.26 1.37
N LEU A 132 17.67 17.77 2.53
CA LEU A 132 16.71 18.46 3.40
C LEU A 132 17.37 19.53 4.27
N PHE A 133 18.47 19.24 4.97
CA PHE A 133 19.05 20.15 5.97
C PHE A 133 20.34 20.86 5.54
N GLY A 134 20.93 20.47 4.41
CA GLY A 134 22.26 20.90 4.02
C GLY A 134 23.30 20.57 5.10
N ASP A 135 24.11 21.56 5.47
CA ASP A 135 25.16 21.41 6.47
C ASP A 135 24.67 21.62 7.92
N THR A 136 23.36 21.83 8.14
CA THR A 136 22.80 22.12 9.47
C THR A 136 22.25 20.90 10.20
N ALA A 137 22.30 19.72 9.57
CA ALA A 137 21.81 18.49 10.18
C ALA A 137 22.58 18.14 11.45
N GLU A 138 21.84 17.87 12.51
CA GLU A 138 22.32 17.40 13.81
C GLU A 138 21.64 16.08 14.13
N LYS A 139 22.43 15.08 14.52
CA LYS A 139 21.94 13.79 14.99
C LYS A 139 21.22 13.95 16.32
N ILE A 140 20.06 13.33 16.46
CA ILE A 140 19.33 13.24 17.73
C ILE A 140 19.53 11.85 18.33
N GLU A 141 20.36 11.76 19.39
CA GLU A 141 20.64 10.49 20.06
C GLU A 141 19.44 9.97 20.88
N SER A 142 18.65 10.88 21.45
CA SER A 142 17.40 10.55 22.11
C SER A 142 16.44 11.73 22.16
N ILE A 143 15.15 11.43 22.25
CA ILE A 143 14.05 12.39 22.41
C ILE A 143 13.13 11.97 23.54
N SER A 144 12.58 12.96 24.23
CA SER A 144 11.52 12.80 25.21
C SER A 144 10.63 14.04 25.17
N TYR A 145 9.49 13.98 25.85
CA TYR A 145 8.64 15.16 26.01
C TYR A 145 9.48 16.32 26.59
N THR A 146 9.49 17.45 25.89
CA THR A 146 10.27 18.63 26.28
C THR A 146 9.37 19.77 26.75
N ASN A 147 8.35 20.10 25.95
CA ASN A 147 7.34 21.10 26.26
C ASN A 147 6.10 20.85 25.38
N GLU A 148 5.11 21.76 25.47
CA GLU A 148 3.83 21.60 24.81
C GLU A 148 3.84 21.68 23.26
N TYR A 149 4.97 21.98 22.60
CA TYR A 149 5.04 22.07 21.14
C TYR A 149 6.20 21.28 20.52
N ASP A 150 7.35 21.25 21.19
CA ASP A 150 8.56 20.71 20.58
C ASP A 150 8.55 19.17 20.53
N TYR A 151 8.92 18.62 19.37
CA TYR A 151 9.06 17.19 19.08
C TYR A 151 7.78 16.37 19.21
N ILE A 152 6.61 16.98 19.41
CA ILE A 152 5.36 16.23 19.64
C ILE A 152 5.06 15.26 18.50
N THR A 153 5.09 15.72 17.25
CA THR A 153 4.82 14.89 16.07
C THR A 153 5.86 13.78 15.89
N LEU A 154 7.13 14.07 16.16
CA LEU A 154 8.21 13.09 16.11
C LEU A 154 8.04 11.97 17.16
N LEU A 155 7.65 12.34 18.39
CA LEU A 155 7.37 11.37 19.45
C LEU A 155 6.19 10.46 19.06
N TYR A 156 5.13 11.02 18.49
CA TYR A 156 4.01 10.25 17.96
C TYR A 156 4.44 9.28 16.85
N LYS A 157 5.23 9.75 15.87
CA LYS A 157 5.70 8.91 14.77
C LYS A 157 6.62 7.78 15.26
N TYR A 158 7.56 8.10 16.15
CA TYR A 158 8.45 7.10 16.74
C TYR A 158 7.64 6.03 17.48
N HIS A 159 6.70 6.45 18.34
CA HIS A 159 5.85 5.54 19.10
C HIS A 159 5.06 4.60 18.18
N PHE A 160 4.49 5.14 17.09
CA PHE A 160 3.78 4.37 16.08
C PHE A 160 4.66 3.28 15.46
N ILE A 161 5.85 3.64 14.95
CA ILE A 161 6.77 2.68 14.31
C ILE A 161 7.19 1.61 15.31
N HIS A 162 7.61 2.01 16.52
CA HIS A 162 8.09 1.10 17.54
C HIS A 162 7.03 0.10 18.02
N ASN A 163 5.81 0.58 18.24
CA ASN A 163 4.72 -0.31 18.64
C ASN A 163 4.32 -1.24 17.51
N LYS A 164 4.27 -0.75 16.27
CA LYS A 164 3.92 -1.58 15.11
C LYS A 164 4.91 -2.74 14.97
N HIS A 165 6.21 -2.46 15.04
CA HIS A 165 7.26 -3.47 15.06
C HIS A 165 7.04 -4.50 16.19
N LYS A 166 6.90 -4.02 17.43
CA LYS A 166 6.70 -4.87 18.61
C LYS A 166 5.44 -5.73 18.53
N SER A 167 4.34 -5.18 18.02
CA SER A 167 3.10 -5.94 17.83
C SER A 167 3.30 -7.09 16.87
N ILE A 168 4.01 -6.88 15.76
CA ILE A 168 4.32 -7.94 14.79
C ILE A 168 5.29 -8.96 15.37
N GLU A 169 6.34 -8.52 16.05
CA GLU A 169 7.26 -9.40 16.79
C GLU A 169 6.48 -10.29 17.79
N ASP A 170 5.56 -9.71 18.56
CA ASP A 170 4.70 -10.43 19.49
C ASP A 170 3.76 -11.41 18.78
N MET A 171 3.23 -11.07 17.59
CA MET A 171 2.40 -11.98 16.79
C MET A 171 3.20 -13.20 16.31
N ILE A 172 4.41 -12.97 15.80
CA ILE A 172 5.31 -14.01 15.30
C ILE A 172 5.77 -14.92 16.45
N THR A 173 6.24 -14.34 17.55
CA THR A 173 6.87 -15.07 18.66
C THR A 173 5.87 -15.72 19.61
N ASN A 174 4.75 -15.06 19.91
CA ASN A 174 3.77 -15.52 20.89
C ASN A 174 2.50 -16.15 20.28
N GLN A 175 2.43 -16.29 18.95
CA GLN A 175 1.25 -16.75 18.21
C GLN A 175 -0.04 -15.98 18.57
N LYS A 176 0.09 -14.74 19.06
CA LYS A 176 -1.07 -13.88 19.30
C LYS A 176 -1.61 -13.46 17.93
N GLN A 177 -2.87 -13.76 17.64
CA GLN A 177 -3.45 -13.53 16.30
C GLN A 177 -4.07 -12.15 16.10
N TYR A 178 -4.07 -11.28 17.13
CA TYR A 178 -4.70 -9.96 17.03
C TYR A 178 -3.67 -8.87 16.79
N PHE A 179 -3.74 -8.26 15.60
CA PHE A 179 -3.19 -6.95 15.34
C PHE A 179 -4.12 -5.91 15.98
N THR A 180 -3.94 -5.65 17.27
CA THR A 180 -4.40 -4.40 17.86
C THR A 180 -3.18 -3.50 17.93
N LEU A 181 -3.20 -2.40 17.16
CA LEU A 181 -2.40 -1.23 17.53
C LEU A 181 -2.98 -0.75 18.88
N GLU A 182 -2.56 -1.39 19.97
CA GLU A 182 -3.11 -1.20 21.33
C GLU A 182 -2.98 0.26 21.82
N ASN A 183 -2.38 1.16 21.04
CA ASN A 183 -1.93 2.49 21.45
C ASN A 183 -2.25 3.64 20.49
N ASP A 184 -3.18 3.51 19.54
CA ASP A 184 -3.67 4.70 18.79
C ASP A 184 -4.32 5.76 19.70
N SER A 185 -4.55 5.42 20.98
CA SER A 185 -5.09 6.27 22.03
C SER A 185 -4.05 7.04 22.84
N ILE A 186 -2.74 6.91 22.57
CA ILE A 186 -1.74 7.56 23.41
C ILE A 186 -1.82 9.09 23.32
N VAL A 187 -1.82 9.75 24.47
CA VAL A 187 -1.77 11.21 24.57
C VAL A 187 -0.41 11.62 25.10
N ILE A 188 0.40 12.25 24.25
CA ILE A 188 1.70 12.79 24.63
C ILE A 188 1.47 14.17 25.26
N ASN A 189 1.83 14.27 26.53
CA ASN A 189 1.78 15.48 27.35
C ASN A 189 2.91 15.48 28.38
N SER A 190 2.95 16.47 29.27
CA SER A 190 3.96 16.60 30.32
C SER A 190 4.15 15.40 31.26
N SER A 191 3.23 14.44 31.29
CA SER A 191 3.33 13.19 32.06
C SER A 191 3.85 12.00 31.25
N PHE A 192 4.14 12.18 29.96
CA PHE A 192 4.64 11.13 29.08
C PHE A 192 6.03 10.65 29.55
N PRO A 193 6.17 9.36 29.93
CA PRO A 193 7.36 8.90 30.65
C PRO A 193 8.49 8.42 29.74
N ASP A 194 8.21 8.16 28.46
CA ASP A 194 9.13 7.46 27.57
C ASP A 194 10.21 8.39 27.02
N GLU A 195 11.41 7.83 26.90
CA GLU A 195 12.52 8.37 26.13
C GLU A 195 12.78 7.43 24.95
N TYR A 196 12.70 7.98 23.74
CA TYR A 196 13.01 7.26 22.51
C TYR A 196 14.43 7.55 22.06
N LYS A 197 15.11 6.55 21.51
CA LYS A 197 16.56 6.60 21.26
C LYS A 197 16.84 6.36 19.80
N TRP A 198 17.97 6.85 19.34
CA TRP A 198 18.57 6.38 18.11
C TRP A 198 18.80 4.86 18.18
N ILE A 199 18.33 4.13 17.19
CA ILE A 199 18.53 2.69 17.06
C ILE A 199 19.30 2.47 15.77
N ASP A 200 20.56 2.05 15.91
CA ASP A 200 21.32 1.48 14.80
C ASP A 200 20.90 0.02 14.59
N LYS A 201 21.07 -0.49 13.36
CA LYS A 201 20.90 -1.91 13.04
C LYS A 201 21.63 -2.80 14.06
N ASN A 202 20.96 -3.81 14.61
CA ASN A 202 21.62 -4.84 15.41
C ASN A 202 22.60 -5.61 14.52
N VAL A 203 23.90 -5.29 14.63
CA VAL A 203 24.97 -5.90 13.81
C VAL A 203 25.36 -7.31 14.31
N ASP A 204 24.84 -7.73 15.46
CA ASP A 204 25.30 -8.94 16.14
C ASP A 204 24.44 -10.21 15.90
N ASP A 205 23.27 -10.11 15.26
CA ASP A 205 22.44 -11.26 14.88
C ASP A 205 22.00 -11.11 13.40
N ASP A 206 22.46 -12.03 12.55
CA ASP A 206 22.34 -12.03 11.08
C ASP A 206 20.89 -12.16 10.52
N GLU A 207 19.84 -11.90 11.30
CA GLU A 207 18.48 -12.35 10.93
C GLU A 207 17.39 -11.25 10.92
N GLU A 208 17.52 -10.12 11.64
CA GLU A 208 16.46 -9.07 11.66
C GLU A 208 17.04 -7.64 11.69
N THR A 209 16.62 -6.79 10.74
CA THR A 209 17.04 -5.38 10.63
C THR A 209 15.91 -4.45 11.01
N TYR A 210 16.02 -3.83 12.19
CA TYR A 210 15.18 -2.73 12.63
C TYR A 210 16.06 -1.56 13.06
N TYR A 211 15.83 -0.38 12.51
CA TYR A 211 16.55 0.84 12.88
C TYR A 211 15.63 2.05 12.87
N ILE A 212 15.97 3.03 13.71
CA ILE A 212 15.35 4.36 13.71
C ILE A 212 16.44 5.41 13.89
N HIS A 213 16.62 6.22 12.85
CA HIS A 213 17.56 7.31 12.78
C HIS A 213 16.80 8.64 12.83
N MET A 214 17.26 9.57 13.67
CA MET A 214 16.58 10.84 13.95
C MET A 214 17.54 12.03 13.80
N TYR A 215 17.09 13.06 13.12
CA TYR A 215 17.85 14.27 12.85
C TYR A 215 17.01 15.52 13.11
N GLU A 216 17.68 16.64 13.42
CA GLU A 216 17.10 17.98 13.32
C GLU A 216 18.01 18.91 12.53
N GLY A 217 17.44 19.93 11.90
CA GLY A 217 18.20 20.91 11.15
C GLY A 217 17.34 22.07 10.67
N ASP A 218 17.97 23.08 10.08
CA ASP A 218 17.27 24.24 9.55
C ASP A 218 16.74 23.92 8.14
N TYR A 219 15.45 24.16 7.93
CA TYR A 219 14.79 24.11 6.62
C TYR A 219 13.91 25.34 6.46
N ASN A 220 14.12 26.12 5.39
CA ASN A 220 13.39 27.36 5.12
C ASN A 220 13.28 28.34 6.31
N ASN A 221 14.37 28.47 7.09
CA ASN A 221 14.47 29.33 8.30
C ASN A 221 13.61 28.88 9.50
N CYS A 222 13.17 27.62 9.54
CA CYS A 222 12.55 27.00 10.70
C CYS A 222 13.26 25.69 10.99
N ARG A 223 13.30 25.27 12.26
CA ARG A 223 13.88 23.98 12.63
C ARG A 223 12.90 22.85 12.34
N PHE A 224 13.37 21.87 11.59
CA PHE A 224 12.63 20.67 11.24
C PHE A 224 13.28 19.44 11.86
N VAL A 225 12.50 18.38 11.97
CA VAL A 225 12.95 17.05 12.38
C VAL A 225 12.77 16.07 11.23
N LEU A 226 13.65 15.08 11.15
CA LEU A 226 13.60 13.98 10.19
C LEU A 226 13.75 12.67 10.97
N LEU A 227 12.88 11.71 10.67
CA LEU A 227 13.01 10.32 11.09
C LEU A 227 13.08 9.44 9.85
N LEU A 228 14.14 8.65 9.78
CA LEU A 228 14.36 7.61 8.77
C LEU A 228 14.41 6.27 9.50
N ALA A 229 13.59 5.32 9.09
CA ALA A 229 13.53 4.03 9.75
C ALA A 229 13.26 2.92 8.74
N TYR A 230 13.67 1.70 9.12
CA TYR A 230 13.33 0.48 8.42
C TYR A 230 12.95 -0.59 9.43
N ASP A 231 11.98 -1.42 9.05
CA ASP A 231 11.52 -2.57 9.82
C ASP A 231 11.46 -3.80 8.91
N SER A 232 12.37 -4.74 9.09
CA SER A 232 12.44 -5.98 8.30
C SER A 232 11.31 -6.98 8.59
N LEU A 233 10.57 -6.84 9.70
CA LEU A 233 9.41 -7.71 9.95
C LEU A 233 8.20 -7.31 9.08
N LEU A 234 8.18 -6.05 8.67
CA LEU A 234 7.13 -5.46 7.83
C LEU A 234 7.63 -5.14 6.42
N ASP A 235 8.92 -5.37 6.16
CA ASP A 235 9.67 -4.86 5.02
C ASP A 235 9.31 -3.41 4.66
N THR A 236 9.20 -2.54 5.68
CA THR A 236 8.70 -1.18 5.50
C THR A 236 9.74 -0.14 5.86
N ARG A 237 10.00 0.76 4.91
CA ARG A 237 10.77 1.98 5.11
C ARG A 237 9.85 3.13 5.49
N TYR A 238 10.23 3.89 6.51
CA TYR A 238 9.54 5.10 6.94
C TYR A 238 10.40 6.34 6.71
N ILE A 239 9.79 7.38 6.15
CA ILE A 239 10.38 8.72 6.03
C ILE A 239 9.38 9.71 6.62
N PHE A 240 9.79 10.39 7.70
CA PHE A 240 8.99 11.41 8.35
C PHE A 240 9.77 12.71 8.49
N PHE A 241 9.21 13.82 8.02
CA PHE A 241 9.84 15.14 8.08
C PHE A 241 8.78 16.20 8.39
N GLU A 242 8.96 17.01 9.44
CA GLU A 242 7.97 18.03 9.86
C GLU A 242 8.66 19.11 10.72
N PRO A 243 8.09 20.31 10.96
CA PRO A 243 8.66 21.25 11.91
C PRO A 243 8.85 20.61 13.27
N LYS A 244 9.97 20.94 13.90
CA LYS A 244 10.24 20.57 15.29
C LYS A 244 9.14 21.07 16.22
N SER A 245 8.60 22.26 15.93
CA SER A 245 7.64 22.96 16.78
C SER A 245 6.60 23.67 15.93
N ILE A 246 5.33 23.33 16.10
CA ILE A 246 4.24 24.06 15.43
C ILE A 246 4.22 25.54 15.83
N LYS A 247 4.69 25.86 17.05
CA LYS A 247 4.77 27.23 17.54
C LYS A 247 5.89 28.03 16.91
N GLU A 248 6.97 27.37 16.47
CA GLU A 248 8.02 28.03 15.70
C GLU A 248 7.56 28.31 14.27
N TYR A 249 6.84 27.34 13.66
CA TYR A 249 6.34 27.46 12.30
C TYR A 249 5.18 28.46 12.16
N PHE A 250 4.26 28.47 13.13
CA PHE A 250 3.11 29.39 13.22
C PHE A 250 3.10 30.15 14.56
N PRO A 251 3.98 31.16 14.76
CA PRO A 251 4.18 31.82 16.05
C PRO A 251 2.97 32.60 16.58
N ASP A 252 2.11 33.06 15.67
CA ASP A 252 0.92 33.84 16.00
C ASP A 252 -0.30 32.97 16.37
N TYR A 253 -0.16 31.65 16.27
CA TYR A 253 -1.23 30.69 16.51
C TYR A 253 -0.89 29.74 17.65
N ASP A 254 -1.92 29.19 18.29
CA ASP A 254 -1.82 28.18 19.34
C ASP A 254 -2.45 26.88 18.85
N PHE A 255 -1.99 26.39 17.70
CA PHE A 255 -2.56 25.20 17.09
C PHE A 255 -2.23 23.94 17.89
N LYS A 256 -3.19 23.01 17.95
CA LYS A 256 -3.11 21.77 18.71
C LYS A 256 -3.33 20.53 17.84
N THR A 257 -4.27 20.57 16.90
CA THR A 257 -4.56 19.46 15.98
C THR A 257 -4.55 19.95 14.53
N LEU A 258 -4.00 19.15 13.62
CA LEU A 258 -4.14 19.32 12.18
C LEU A 258 -5.17 18.31 11.66
N MET A 259 -6.23 18.79 11.04
CA MET A 259 -7.17 17.96 10.28
C MET A 259 -6.84 18.04 8.79
N VAL A 260 -6.96 16.91 8.10
CA VAL A 260 -6.90 16.84 6.63
C VAL A 260 -8.27 16.46 6.11
N SER A 261 -8.81 17.28 5.22
CA SER A 261 -10.16 17.09 4.69
C SER A 261 -10.29 17.45 3.21
N GLY A 262 -11.28 16.87 2.54
CA GLY A 262 -11.62 17.24 1.17
C GLY A 262 -12.24 18.64 1.10
N ASN A 263 -11.96 19.36 0.02
CA ASN A 263 -12.55 20.66 -0.28
C ASN A 263 -13.97 20.60 -0.88
N LYS A 264 -14.57 19.41 -0.94
CA LYS A 264 -15.92 19.14 -1.45
C LYS A 264 -16.74 18.35 -0.45
N ASP A 265 -18.05 18.47 -0.54
CA ASP A 265 -18.97 17.61 0.20
C ASP A 265 -19.14 16.23 -0.46
N GLN A 266 -19.96 15.37 0.14
CA GLN A 266 -20.23 14.03 -0.38
C GLN A 266 -20.94 14.01 -1.73
N ALA A 267 -21.64 15.08 -2.09
CA ALA A 267 -22.27 15.21 -3.40
C ALA A 267 -21.27 15.67 -4.48
N GLY A 268 -20.01 15.91 -4.09
CA GLY A 268 -18.97 16.46 -4.95
C GLY A 268 -19.08 17.97 -5.14
N GLU A 269 -19.94 18.65 -4.38
CA GLU A 269 -20.12 20.09 -4.47
C GLU A 269 -19.00 20.82 -3.74
N GLN A 270 -18.49 21.88 -4.36
CA GLN A 270 -17.40 22.68 -3.81
C GLN A 270 -17.82 23.35 -2.51
N LEU A 271 -17.01 23.18 -1.47
CA LEU A 271 -17.18 23.89 -0.22
C LEU A 271 -16.51 25.27 -0.28
N ASP A 272 -17.18 26.28 0.26
CA ASP A 272 -16.64 27.63 0.40
C ASP A 272 -15.71 27.69 1.62
N ILE A 273 -14.50 27.14 1.45
CA ILE A 273 -13.46 27.11 2.48
C ILE A 273 -12.34 28.04 2.05
N ALA A 274 -12.17 29.15 2.79
CA ALA A 274 -11.07 30.07 2.55
C ALA A 274 -9.73 29.42 2.93
N ASN A 275 -8.80 29.32 1.99
CA ASN A 275 -7.45 28.79 2.21
C ASN A 275 -6.44 29.94 2.19
N ASN A 276 -5.59 30.03 3.22
CA ASN A 276 -4.52 31.03 3.30
C ASN A 276 -3.39 30.74 2.30
N CYS A 277 -3.20 29.47 1.92
CA CYS A 277 -2.26 29.10 0.87
C CYS A 277 -2.84 29.47 -0.50
N THR A 278 -2.20 30.43 -1.16
CA THR A 278 -2.59 30.91 -2.49
C THR A 278 -1.77 30.31 -3.63
N ASP A 279 -0.86 29.39 -3.30
CA ASP A 279 -0.06 28.70 -4.31
C ASP A 279 -0.96 27.79 -5.15
N ASP A 280 -0.56 27.63 -6.41
CA ASP A 280 -1.30 26.83 -7.38
C ASP A 280 -1.13 25.34 -7.07
N ILE A 281 -2.24 24.61 -6.98
CA ILE A 281 -2.25 23.19 -6.57
C ILE A 281 -1.45 22.32 -7.55
N GLU A 282 -1.51 22.59 -8.85
CA GLU A 282 -0.75 21.81 -9.85
C GLU A 282 0.75 22.07 -9.73
N ILE A 283 1.14 23.29 -9.39
CA ILE A 283 2.55 23.60 -9.08
C ILE A 283 3.00 22.84 -7.84
N LEU A 284 2.24 22.89 -6.74
CA LEU A 284 2.57 22.17 -5.51
C LEU A 284 2.61 20.65 -5.71
N LYS A 285 1.73 20.10 -6.56
CA LYS A 285 1.76 18.68 -6.96
C LYS A 285 3.03 18.32 -7.72
N SER A 286 3.45 19.18 -8.65
CA SER A 286 4.71 19.00 -9.37
C SER A 286 5.92 19.12 -8.43
N ASP A 287 5.88 20.01 -7.44
CA ASP A 287 6.93 20.15 -6.43
C ASP A 287 6.98 18.90 -5.52
N ALA A 288 5.82 18.35 -5.14
CA ALA A 288 5.73 17.09 -4.40
C ALA A 288 6.31 15.91 -5.20
N GLN A 289 6.02 15.82 -6.50
CA GLN A 289 6.61 14.79 -7.37
C GLN A 289 8.14 14.95 -7.44
N SER A 290 8.63 16.18 -7.67
CA SER A 290 10.06 16.45 -7.69
C SER A 290 10.75 16.16 -6.36
N LEU A 291 10.09 16.41 -5.23
CA LEU A 291 10.57 16.09 -3.89
C LEU A 291 10.73 14.57 -3.74
N LEU A 292 9.72 13.80 -4.14
CA LEU A 292 9.73 12.34 -4.09
C LEU A 292 10.88 11.76 -4.92
N ASP A 293 10.99 12.20 -6.18
CA ASP A 293 11.98 11.64 -7.10
C ASP A 293 13.40 12.05 -6.75
N HIS A 294 13.63 13.34 -6.48
CA HIS A 294 14.99 13.89 -6.42
C HIS A 294 15.50 14.17 -5.00
N THR A 295 14.63 14.50 -4.05
CA THR A 295 15.04 14.74 -2.66
C THR A 295 15.03 13.44 -1.86
N LEU A 296 14.01 12.60 -2.06
CA LEU A 296 13.85 11.32 -1.37
C LEU A 296 14.46 10.12 -2.13
N MET A 297 14.99 10.37 -3.34
CA MET A 297 15.72 9.40 -4.16
C MET A 297 14.87 8.19 -4.55
N PHE A 298 13.61 8.41 -4.91
CA PHE A 298 12.74 7.37 -5.47
C PHE A 298 12.80 7.29 -7.00
N ASP A 299 13.37 8.29 -7.69
CA ASP A 299 13.68 8.24 -9.12
C ASP A 299 12.52 7.74 -10.03
N GLY A 300 11.30 8.21 -9.79
CA GLY A 300 10.13 7.92 -10.62
C GLY A 300 9.43 6.59 -10.31
N GLN A 301 9.82 5.90 -9.23
CA GLN A 301 9.14 4.67 -8.78
C GLN A 301 7.70 4.91 -8.31
N PHE A 302 7.39 6.12 -7.88
CA PHE A 302 6.12 6.47 -7.26
C PHE A 302 5.55 7.73 -7.88
N THR A 303 4.22 7.86 -7.84
CA THR A 303 3.52 9.03 -8.36
C THR A 303 2.80 9.79 -7.26
N VAL A 304 2.63 11.10 -7.46
CA VAL A 304 1.89 11.96 -6.56
C VAL A 304 0.47 12.21 -7.10
N THR A 305 -0.52 11.97 -6.25
CA THR A 305 -1.95 12.16 -6.54
C THR A 305 -2.63 13.06 -5.50
N GLU A 306 -3.76 13.65 -5.86
CA GLU A 306 -4.66 14.33 -4.91
C GLU A 306 -5.72 13.36 -4.35
N ASN A 307 -5.90 12.20 -5.00
CA ASN A 307 -6.87 11.21 -4.54
C ASN A 307 -6.36 10.55 -3.25
N ALA A 308 -7.08 10.79 -2.15
CA ALA A 308 -6.73 10.29 -0.83
C ALA A 308 -7.16 8.83 -0.57
N PHE A 309 -7.77 8.13 -1.53
CA PHE A 309 -8.44 6.85 -1.31
C PHE A 309 -7.50 5.77 -0.76
N SER A 310 -6.41 5.42 -1.47
CA SER A 310 -5.48 4.39 -0.98
C SER A 310 -4.84 4.80 0.35
N TYR A 311 -4.45 6.07 0.50
CA TYR A 311 -3.93 6.57 1.77
C TYR A 311 -4.93 6.37 2.91
N LYS A 312 -6.21 6.73 2.70
CA LYS A 312 -7.29 6.58 3.67
C LYS A 312 -7.55 5.12 3.98
N MET A 313 -7.54 4.22 2.99
CA MET A 313 -7.74 2.79 3.22
C MET A 313 -6.62 2.17 4.06
N ASN A 314 -5.37 2.59 3.81
CA ASN A 314 -4.19 2.07 4.50
C ASN A 314 -3.93 2.74 5.86
N ASN A 315 -4.42 3.97 6.07
CA ASN A 315 -4.16 4.79 7.26
C ASN A 315 -5.46 5.28 7.94
N ALA A 316 -6.58 4.57 7.76
CA ALA A 316 -7.88 4.97 8.29
C ALA A 316 -7.80 5.14 9.81
N ASN A 317 -8.05 6.36 10.29
CA ASN A 317 -8.16 6.60 11.73
C ASN A 317 -9.58 6.28 12.23
N TYR A 318 -9.67 5.28 13.09
CA TYR A 318 -10.93 4.81 13.67
C TYR A 318 -11.73 5.94 14.34
N TYR A 319 -11.09 6.86 15.07
CA TYR A 319 -11.78 7.93 15.79
C TYR A 319 -12.42 8.97 14.87
N ILE A 320 -11.77 9.33 13.76
CA ILE A 320 -12.40 10.15 12.72
C ILE A 320 -13.62 9.44 12.16
N TRP A 321 -13.47 8.16 11.82
CA TRP A 321 -14.57 7.37 11.25
C TRP A 321 -15.76 7.32 12.21
N MET A 322 -15.51 7.06 13.50
CA MET A 322 -16.55 6.98 14.51
C MET A 322 -17.32 8.27 14.76
N ALA A 323 -16.63 9.41 14.65
CA ALA A 323 -17.19 10.69 15.04
C ALA A 323 -17.94 11.39 13.89
N ASN A 324 -17.76 10.94 12.66
CA ASN A 324 -18.40 11.46 11.45
C ASN A 324 -19.38 10.41 10.90
N THR A 325 -20.67 10.55 11.22
CA THR A 325 -21.73 9.56 10.92
C THR A 325 -22.10 9.45 9.44
N GLU A 326 -21.69 10.43 8.64
CA GLU A 326 -21.70 10.41 7.19
C GLU A 326 -20.21 10.42 6.80
N MET A 327 -19.73 9.50 5.94
CA MET A 327 -18.42 9.51 5.24
C MET A 327 -17.60 8.23 5.39
N TYR A 328 -18.07 7.18 4.72
CA TYR A 328 -17.19 6.13 4.21
C TYR A 328 -16.92 6.45 2.73
N ALA A 329 -15.64 6.48 2.33
CA ALA A 329 -15.30 6.44 0.91
C ALA A 329 -15.11 4.95 0.60
N GLU A 330 -16.13 4.34 0.02
CA GLU A 330 -16.16 2.95 -0.44
C GLU A 330 -15.39 2.79 -1.75
N THR A 331 -15.27 3.88 -2.53
CA THR A 331 -14.75 3.84 -3.88
C THR A 331 -13.72 4.94 -4.14
N PRO A 332 -12.73 4.73 -5.03
CA PRO A 332 -11.83 5.79 -5.46
C PRO A 332 -12.56 7.04 -5.95
N SER A 333 -13.70 6.85 -6.64
CA SER A 333 -14.52 7.92 -7.22
C SER A 333 -15.11 8.91 -6.20
N GLU A 334 -15.28 8.49 -4.95
CA GLU A 334 -15.77 9.37 -3.88
C GLU A 334 -14.67 10.30 -3.35
N CYS A 335 -13.41 9.94 -3.58
CA CYS A 335 -12.26 10.82 -3.37
C CYS A 335 -11.89 11.60 -4.64
N ASP A 336 -12.35 11.15 -5.82
CA ASP A 336 -12.04 11.77 -7.10
C ASP A 336 -12.50 13.23 -7.15
N ASN A 337 -11.60 14.09 -7.61
CA ASN A 337 -11.79 15.53 -7.71
C ASN A 337 -11.85 16.28 -6.37
N THR A 338 -11.54 15.67 -5.24
CA THR A 338 -11.38 16.40 -3.97
C THR A 338 -9.91 16.73 -3.76
N SER A 339 -9.56 18.02 -3.68
CA SER A 339 -8.23 18.40 -3.19
C SER A 339 -8.29 18.37 -1.67
N SER A 340 -7.27 17.78 -1.06
CA SER A 340 -7.19 17.73 0.40
C SER A 340 -6.57 19.01 0.95
N ILE A 341 -7.26 19.66 1.89
CA ILE A 341 -6.87 20.90 2.54
C ILE A 341 -6.37 20.64 3.97
N LEU A 342 -5.46 21.49 4.43
CA LEU A 342 -4.91 21.43 5.78
C LEU A 342 -5.68 22.41 6.69
N MET A 343 -6.33 21.88 7.73
CA MET A 343 -7.13 22.67 8.68
C MET A 343 -6.54 22.57 10.08
N PHE A 344 -5.90 23.63 10.54
CA PHE A 344 -5.29 23.72 11.86
C PHE A 344 -6.30 24.20 12.89
N SER A 345 -6.47 23.46 13.99
CA SER A 345 -7.37 23.80 15.08
C SER A 345 -6.61 24.26 16.33
N ASN A 346 -7.28 25.04 17.18
CA ASN A 346 -6.76 25.51 18.46
C ASN A 346 -7.10 24.58 19.65
N THR A 347 -7.69 23.41 19.40
CA THR A 347 -8.24 22.51 20.42
C THR A 347 -7.70 21.10 20.26
N ASP A 348 -7.89 20.25 21.28
CA ASP A 348 -7.49 18.85 21.24
C ASP A 348 -8.20 18.06 20.13
N TYR A 349 -7.69 16.87 19.82
CA TYR A 349 -8.22 16.04 18.75
C TYR A 349 -9.71 15.66 18.94
N ILE A 350 -10.19 15.40 20.16
CA ILE A 350 -11.60 15.05 20.39
C ILE A 350 -12.48 16.27 20.12
N SER A 351 -12.11 17.42 20.66
CA SER A 351 -12.82 18.69 20.40
C SER A 351 -12.81 19.07 18.93
N SER A 352 -11.68 18.85 18.24
CA SER A 352 -11.52 19.14 16.81
C SER A 352 -12.44 18.26 15.97
N ILE A 353 -12.31 16.94 16.11
CA ILE A 353 -13.11 15.98 15.35
C ILE A 353 -14.62 16.21 15.61
N LYS A 354 -15.01 16.54 16.85
CA LYS A 354 -16.42 16.78 17.20
C LYS A 354 -17.00 18.10 16.76
N ALA A 355 -16.18 19.12 16.53
CA ALA A 355 -16.66 20.37 15.94
C ALA A 355 -17.16 20.18 14.50
N GLY A 356 -16.84 19.05 13.88
CA GLY A 356 -17.14 18.73 12.49
C GLY A 356 -16.02 19.20 11.57
N VAL A 357 -15.69 18.36 10.60
CA VAL A 357 -14.71 18.66 9.56
C VAL A 357 -15.48 18.95 8.27
N PRO A 358 -15.32 20.14 7.67
CA PRO A 358 -15.90 20.41 6.36
C PRO A 358 -15.35 19.45 5.30
N GLY A 359 -16.25 18.84 4.54
CA GLY A 359 -15.93 17.92 3.46
C GLY A 359 -15.55 16.52 3.95
N LEU A 360 -14.95 15.73 3.08
CA LEU A 360 -14.56 14.34 3.39
C LEU A 360 -13.38 14.32 4.38
N PRO A 361 -13.53 13.87 5.64
CA PRO A 361 -12.42 13.77 6.56
C PRO A 361 -11.51 12.62 6.11
N ILE A 362 -10.21 12.93 6.04
CA ILE A 362 -9.18 11.99 5.64
C ILE A 362 -8.39 11.51 6.85
N ASN A 363 -7.77 12.43 7.59
CA ASN A 363 -6.96 12.09 8.76
C ASN A 363 -6.84 13.26 9.76
N TYR A 364 -6.29 13.00 10.95
CA TYR A 364 -5.84 14.03 11.89
C TYR A 364 -4.45 13.73 12.42
N PHE A 365 -3.77 14.79 12.86
CA PHE A 365 -2.45 14.72 13.46
C PHE A 365 -2.40 15.59 14.72
N ASN A 366 -1.83 15.04 15.78
CA ASN A 366 -1.54 15.77 17.01
C ASN A 366 -0.22 16.53 16.83
N ILE A 367 -0.29 17.86 16.76
CA ILE A 367 0.86 18.72 16.42
C ILE A 367 1.40 19.51 17.62
N ALA A 368 0.75 19.40 18.76
CA ALA A 368 1.14 19.96 20.05
C ALA A 368 0.63 19.06 21.19
N GLU A 369 0.97 19.38 22.44
CA GLU A 369 0.44 18.69 23.62
C GLU A 369 -1.09 18.62 23.57
N GLN A 370 -1.60 17.41 23.77
CA GLN A 370 -3.01 17.09 23.72
C GLN A 370 -3.59 16.98 25.12
N ARG A 371 -4.85 17.40 25.26
CA ARG A 371 -5.69 17.08 26.41
C ARG A 371 -6.40 15.76 26.15
N ASP A 372 -6.38 14.85 27.13
CA ASP A 372 -7.08 13.57 27.02
C ASP A 372 -8.46 13.66 27.67
N LEU A 373 -9.46 14.18 26.93
CA LEU A 373 -10.81 14.33 27.47
C LEU A 373 -11.43 12.99 27.86
N LEU A 374 -11.07 11.90 27.18
CA LEU A 374 -11.57 10.56 27.48
C LEU A 374 -11.01 10.05 28.81
N ALA A 375 -9.69 10.14 29.00
CA ALA A 375 -9.06 9.75 30.27
C ALA A 375 -9.56 10.63 31.41
N GLU A 376 -9.65 11.96 31.21
CA GLU A 376 -10.21 12.87 32.21
C GLU A 376 -11.64 12.50 32.61
N TYR A 377 -12.48 12.15 31.65
CA TYR A 377 -13.82 11.68 31.90
C TYR A 377 -13.79 10.39 32.72
N ASN A 378 -13.04 9.38 32.27
CA ASN A 378 -12.95 8.06 32.89
C ASN A 378 -12.40 8.09 34.34
N LEU A 379 -11.55 9.06 34.68
CA LEU A 379 -11.09 9.27 36.08
C LEU A 379 -12.23 9.51 37.08
N THR A 380 -13.39 9.97 36.59
CA THR A 380 -14.54 10.32 37.44
C THR A 380 -15.70 9.31 37.35
N GLN A 381 -15.60 8.29 36.49
CA GLN A 381 -16.66 7.32 36.26
C GLN A 381 -16.47 6.03 37.07
N GLU A 382 -17.57 5.37 37.45
CA GLU A 382 -17.53 4.04 38.07
C GLU A 382 -17.17 2.91 37.09
N THR A 383 -17.40 3.13 35.80
CA THR A 383 -17.09 2.20 34.73
C THR A 383 -16.45 2.96 33.58
N GLU A 384 -15.30 2.49 33.13
CA GLU A 384 -14.56 3.04 32.02
C GLU A 384 -15.40 2.96 30.73
N LYS A 385 -15.41 4.05 29.96
CA LYS A 385 -16.00 4.08 28.63
C LYS A 385 -14.91 4.09 27.58
N ASP A 386 -15.19 3.45 26.46
CA ASP A 386 -14.42 3.65 25.22
C ASP A 386 -14.75 5.01 24.57
N PHE A 387 -13.97 5.34 23.55
CA PHE A 387 -14.14 6.55 22.76
C PHE A 387 -15.58 6.68 22.23
N THR A 388 -16.09 5.65 21.55
CA THR A 388 -17.45 5.60 20.98
C THR A 388 -18.51 6.05 21.98
N ASN A 389 -18.49 5.43 23.16
CA ASN A 389 -19.50 5.65 24.17
C ASN A 389 -19.34 7.01 24.81
N PHE A 390 -18.11 7.51 24.97
CA PHE A 390 -17.84 8.83 25.51
C PHE A 390 -18.32 9.95 24.58
N ILE A 391 -17.91 9.93 23.32
CA ILE A 391 -18.08 11.06 22.40
C ILE A 391 -19.54 11.41 22.10
N TYR A 392 -20.48 10.49 22.35
CA TYR A 392 -21.93 10.69 22.17
C TYR A 392 -22.66 11.00 23.49
N THR A 393 -21.96 11.12 24.61
CA THR A 393 -22.56 11.54 25.89
C THR A 393 -22.82 13.05 25.96
N ASP A 394 -23.72 13.46 26.86
CA ASP A 394 -23.87 14.88 27.21
C ASP A 394 -22.63 15.41 27.96
N ALA A 395 -21.90 14.56 28.69
CA ALA A 395 -20.66 14.96 29.35
C ALA A 395 -19.58 15.37 28.34
N ALA A 396 -19.41 14.62 27.24
CA ALA A 396 -18.50 15.01 26.18
C ALA A 396 -18.84 16.40 25.61
N LYS A 397 -20.12 16.69 25.38
CA LYS A 397 -20.57 18.02 24.89
C LYS A 397 -20.23 19.16 25.86
N GLU A 398 -20.19 18.90 27.16
CA GLU A 398 -19.80 19.87 28.17
C GLU A 398 -18.28 20.02 28.33
N MET A 399 -17.51 18.99 27.96
CA MET A 399 -16.05 18.96 28.07
C MET A 399 -15.32 19.47 26.82
N ILE A 400 -15.95 19.37 25.65
CA ILE A 400 -15.40 19.81 24.37
C ILE A 400 -15.24 21.34 24.35
N ASP A 401 -14.05 21.77 23.92
CA ASP A 401 -13.71 23.17 23.79
C ASP A 401 -14.22 23.77 22.46
N GLU A 402 -14.41 25.10 22.43
CA GLU A 402 -14.81 25.80 21.19
C GLU A 402 -13.66 25.76 20.17
N THR A 403 -13.87 24.99 19.10
CA THR A 403 -12.90 24.81 18.02
C THR A 403 -13.02 25.91 16.95
N LYS A 404 -11.87 26.47 16.57
CA LYS A 404 -11.70 27.37 15.42
C LYS A 404 -10.66 26.78 14.49
N TYR A 405 -11.01 26.76 13.21
CA TYR A 405 -10.12 26.30 12.16
C TYR A 405 -9.47 27.46 11.41
N VAL A 406 -8.19 27.27 11.11
CA VAL A 406 -7.45 28.07 10.13
C VAL A 406 -7.01 27.11 9.03
N THR A 407 -7.48 27.35 7.82
CA THR A 407 -7.08 26.56 6.66
C THR A 407 -5.87 27.18 5.99
N ASP A 408 -4.78 26.42 5.91
CA ASP A 408 -3.54 26.87 5.26
C ASP A 408 -2.82 25.69 4.63
N GLY A 409 -3.07 25.48 3.33
CA GLY A 409 -2.32 24.51 2.55
C GLY A 409 -3.12 23.35 1.99
N TYR A 410 -2.37 22.41 1.41
CA TYR A 410 -2.88 21.23 0.70
C TYR A 410 -2.08 19.98 1.07
N ALA A 411 -2.72 18.83 0.92
CA ALA A 411 -2.09 17.52 1.05
C ALA A 411 -2.12 16.78 -0.29
N PHE A 412 -1.02 16.08 -0.57
CA PHE A 412 -0.86 15.19 -1.70
C PHE A 412 -0.47 13.80 -1.19
N TYR A 413 -0.81 12.78 -1.95
CA TYR A 413 -0.65 11.38 -1.55
C TYR A 413 0.29 10.67 -2.49
N ILE A 414 0.98 9.67 -1.94
CA ILE A 414 1.77 8.76 -2.75
C ILE A 414 0.86 7.64 -3.24
N ASP A 415 0.98 7.40 -4.52
CA ASP A 415 0.32 6.36 -5.25
C ASP A 415 1.39 5.46 -5.89
N SER A 416 1.34 4.17 -5.58
CA SER A 416 2.18 3.17 -6.22
C SER A 416 1.31 2.42 -7.22
N TYR A 417 1.63 2.63 -8.50
CA TYR A 417 0.96 2.05 -9.67
C TYR A 417 -0.54 1.75 -9.47
N ASN A 418 -1.39 2.78 -9.43
CA ASN A 418 -2.82 2.55 -9.49
C ASN A 418 -3.34 2.45 -10.93
N ASP A 419 -3.71 1.23 -11.29
CA ASP A 419 -4.73 0.94 -12.27
C ASP A 419 -6.11 1.21 -11.62
N TYR A 420 -6.36 2.46 -11.20
CA TYR A 420 -7.65 2.83 -10.63
C TYR A 420 -8.70 2.78 -11.73
N GLU A 421 -9.41 1.67 -11.77
CA GLU A 421 -10.60 1.50 -12.56
C GLU A 421 -11.78 2.20 -11.88
N GLU A 422 -12.64 2.85 -12.66
CA GLU A 422 -13.86 3.50 -12.15
C GLU A 422 -14.82 2.48 -11.48
N ASP A 423 -14.65 1.17 -11.72
CA ASP A 423 -15.43 0.11 -11.10
C ASP A 423 -14.98 -0.14 -9.64
N PRO A 424 -15.82 0.10 -8.63
CA PRO A 424 -15.49 -0.17 -7.23
C PRO A 424 -15.27 -1.65 -6.91
N ASN A 425 -15.66 -2.55 -7.82
CA ASN A 425 -15.40 -3.99 -7.70
C ASN A 425 -14.16 -4.42 -8.48
N ALA A 426 -13.38 -3.47 -9.00
CA ALA A 426 -12.15 -3.77 -9.71
C ALA A 426 -11.20 -4.61 -8.85
N ILE A 427 -10.55 -5.53 -9.52
CA ILE A 427 -9.56 -6.44 -8.97
C ILE A 427 -8.22 -5.71 -9.05
N THR A 428 -7.78 -5.20 -7.90
CA THR A 428 -6.49 -4.54 -7.73
C THR A 428 -5.55 -5.41 -6.90
N MET A 429 -4.25 -5.20 -7.09
CA MET A 429 -3.26 -5.80 -6.18
C MET A 429 -3.32 -5.09 -4.82
N TYR A 430 -2.87 -5.78 -3.77
CA TYR A 430 -2.82 -5.19 -2.45
C TYR A 430 -1.52 -4.36 -2.30
N ASP A 431 -1.65 -3.06 -2.53
CA ASP A 431 -0.56 -2.10 -2.37
C ASP A 431 -0.49 -1.57 -0.93
N LEU A 432 0.67 -1.82 -0.30
CA LEU A 432 0.99 -1.39 1.05
C LEU A 432 1.71 -0.04 1.10
N ASN A 433 2.14 0.47 -0.05
CA ASN A 433 2.78 1.76 -0.14
C ASN A 433 1.77 2.86 0.15
N GLY A 434 2.21 3.87 0.89
CA GLY A 434 1.37 5.02 1.17
C GLY A 434 2.15 6.15 1.80
N GLY A 435 1.66 7.36 1.59
CA GLY A 435 2.25 8.53 2.21
C GLY A 435 1.44 9.78 1.95
N ILE A 436 1.76 10.81 2.72
CA ILE A 436 1.17 12.13 2.62
C ILE A 436 2.29 13.18 2.62
N ILE A 437 2.23 14.10 1.67
CA ILE A 437 3.12 15.25 1.55
C ILE A 437 2.25 16.51 1.69
N LYS A 438 2.59 17.36 2.65
CA LYS A 438 1.80 18.51 3.08
C LYS A 438 2.54 19.81 2.75
N TYR A 439 1.86 20.75 2.10
CA TYR A 439 2.38 22.09 1.80
C TYR A 439 1.47 23.15 2.43
N THR A 440 2.04 24.19 3.03
CA THR A 440 1.31 25.37 3.53
C THR A 440 1.73 26.61 2.73
N SER A 441 1.17 27.78 3.06
CA SER A 441 1.60 29.07 2.52
C SER A 441 3.09 29.41 2.78
N LEU A 442 3.76 28.68 3.67
CA LEU A 442 5.19 28.81 3.96
C LEU A 442 6.06 27.77 3.22
N GLY A 443 5.47 26.97 2.34
CA GLY A 443 6.14 25.92 1.56
C GLY A 443 5.92 24.52 2.14
N LEU A 444 6.85 23.59 1.86
CA LEU A 444 6.78 22.21 2.37
C LEU A 444 6.66 22.23 3.90
N TYR A 445 5.57 21.65 4.39
CA TYR A 445 5.27 21.52 5.81
C TYR A 445 5.63 20.13 6.31
N SER A 446 5.26 19.05 5.61
CA SER A 446 5.56 17.72 6.14
C SER A 446 5.59 16.63 5.08
N ILE A 447 6.34 15.58 5.38
CA ILE A 447 6.44 14.32 4.66
C ILE A 447 6.15 13.22 5.67
N ASP A 448 5.23 12.31 5.38
CA ASP A 448 5.04 11.08 6.14
C ASP A 448 4.75 9.94 5.18
N ILE A 449 5.73 9.06 4.99
CA ILE A 449 5.74 8.02 3.97
C ILE A 449 6.09 6.67 4.60
N ALA A 450 5.39 5.62 4.17
CA ALA A 450 5.68 4.22 4.43
C ALA A 450 5.70 3.45 3.09
N ILE A 451 6.85 2.88 2.72
CA ILE A 451 7.02 2.11 1.47
C ILE A 451 7.47 0.70 1.82
N SER A 452 6.79 -0.29 1.26
CA SER A 452 7.08 -1.71 1.46
C SER A 452 7.32 -2.50 0.18
N GLN A 453 6.93 -1.96 -0.97
CA GLN A 453 6.93 -2.70 -2.23
C GLN A 453 7.50 -1.82 -3.35
N ASN A 454 8.31 -2.41 -4.23
CA ASN A 454 8.73 -1.77 -5.47
C ASN A 454 8.31 -2.64 -6.66
N VAL A 455 7.40 -2.14 -7.50
CA VAL A 455 6.99 -2.81 -8.74
C VAL A 455 8.10 -2.65 -9.77
N THR A 456 8.79 -3.74 -10.08
CA THR A 456 9.96 -3.73 -10.97
C THR A 456 9.62 -3.99 -12.42
N ASP A 457 8.54 -4.73 -12.68
CA ASP A 457 8.07 -5.08 -14.02
C ASP A 457 6.58 -5.42 -13.99
N VAL A 458 5.89 -5.08 -15.08
CA VAL A 458 4.45 -5.36 -15.27
C VAL A 458 4.24 -6.06 -16.60
N ILE A 459 3.58 -7.21 -16.58
CA ILE A 459 3.14 -7.92 -17.78
C ILE A 459 1.65 -7.64 -17.95
N GLU A 460 1.33 -6.73 -18.86
CA GLU A 460 -0.04 -6.24 -19.05
C GLU A 460 -0.95 -7.25 -19.76
N ASN A 461 -2.23 -7.24 -19.38
CA ASN A 461 -3.32 -7.97 -20.00
C ASN A 461 -2.97 -9.43 -20.30
N VAL A 462 -2.78 -10.25 -19.26
CA VAL A 462 -2.48 -11.66 -19.39
C VAL A 462 -3.71 -12.47 -19.77
N LYS A 463 -3.51 -13.51 -20.58
CA LYS A 463 -4.60 -14.39 -21.01
C LYS A 463 -5.09 -15.24 -19.84
N LEU A 464 -6.36 -15.09 -19.52
CA LEU A 464 -7.07 -15.94 -18.55
C LEU A 464 -7.68 -17.16 -19.26
N GLN A 465 -7.77 -18.28 -18.55
CA GLN A 465 -8.57 -19.41 -18.97
C GLN A 465 -10.06 -19.09 -18.85
N ASP A 466 -10.87 -19.74 -19.70
CA ASP A 466 -12.31 -19.70 -19.51
C ASP A 466 -12.70 -20.37 -18.18
N PHE A 467 -13.79 -19.91 -17.57
CA PHE A 467 -14.20 -20.40 -16.25
C PHE A 467 -14.62 -21.88 -16.25
N GLU A 468 -15.08 -22.43 -17.38
CA GLU A 468 -15.40 -23.86 -17.47
C GLU A 468 -14.14 -24.72 -17.41
N HIS A 469 -13.00 -24.23 -17.93
CA HIS A 469 -11.70 -24.85 -17.74
C HIS A 469 -11.29 -24.83 -16.26
N ILE A 470 -11.36 -23.67 -15.60
CA ILE A 470 -11.06 -23.53 -14.16
C ILE A 470 -11.89 -24.50 -13.33
N LYS A 471 -13.21 -24.53 -13.56
CA LYS A 471 -14.16 -25.42 -12.91
C LYS A 471 -13.78 -26.89 -13.10
N LYS A 472 -13.41 -27.27 -14.33
CA LYS A 472 -13.03 -28.65 -14.65
C LYS A 472 -11.76 -29.06 -13.91
N SER A 473 -10.74 -28.19 -13.91
CA SER A 473 -9.47 -28.44 -13.21
C SER A 473 -9.70 -28.58 -11.70
N PHE A 474 -10.47 -27.67 -11.10
CA PHE A 474 -10.90 -27.77 -9.70
C PHE A 474 -11.54 -29.12 -9.41
N ASN A 475 -12.58 -29.50 -10.16
CA ASN A 475 -13.32 -30.75 -9.94
C ASN A 475 -12.44 -32.00 -10.04
N SER A 476 -11.45 -32.01 -10.95
CA SER A 476 -10.58 -33.17 -11.12
C SER A 476 -9.50 -33.26 -10.04
N GLU A 477 -8.89 -32.14 -9.66
CA GLU A 477 -7.69 -32.14 -8.82
C GLU A 477 -8.03 -32.09 -7.33
N ILE A 478 -9.10 -31.40 -6.95
CA ILE A 478 -9.44 -31.20 -5.53
C ILE A 478 -9.72 -32.52 -4.79
N THR A 479 -10.21 -33.54 -5.51
CA THR A 479 -10.49 -34.85 -4.93
C THR A 479 -9.25 -35.57 -4.41
N GLU A 480 -8.07 -35.25 -4.96
CA GLU A 480 -6.79 -35.84 -4.57
C GLU A 480 -6.00 -34.92 -3.63
N MET A 481 -6.16 -33.59 -3.78
CA MET A 481 -5.37 -32.60 -3.06
C MET A 481 -5.96 -32.16 -1.71
N LEU A 482 -7.29 -32.20 -1.54
CA LEU A 482 -7.92 -31.73 -0.31
C LEU A 482 -7.71 -32.70 0.86
N ASP A 483 -7.04 -32.26 1.91
CA ASP A 483 -6.86 -32.98 3.16
C ASP A 483 -8.07 -32.77 4.08
N LEU A 484 -9.00 -33.74 4.04
CA LEU A 484 -10.20 -33.74 4.88
C LEU A 484 -9.90 -33.76 6.38
N SER A 485 -8.70 -34.18 6.81
CA SER A 485 -8.36 -34.23 8.23
C SER A 485 -8.22 -32.83 8.83
N GLN A 486 -7.74 -31.86 8.05
CA GLN A 486 -7.67 -30.45 8.44
C GLN A 486 -9.08 -29.87 8.68
N LEU A 487 -10.07 -30.34 7.92
CA LEU A 487 -11.48 -29.96 8.06
C LEU A 487 -12.27 -30.79 9.08
N ASN A 488 -11.60 -31.57 9.91
CA ASN A 488 -12.19 -32.47 10.91
C ASN A 488 -13.09 -33.57 10.30
N TYR A 489 -12.64 -34.18 9.20
CA TYR A 489 -13.31 -35.30 8.52
C TYR A 489 -14.82 -35.05 8.28
N PRO A 490 -15.18 -33.97 7.54
CA PRO A 490 -16.56 -33.60 7.32
C PRO A 490 -17.31 -34.68 6.55
N THR A 491 -18.60 -34.84 6.86
CA THR A 491 -19.49 -35.67 6.03
C THR A 491 -20.06 -34.90 4.83
N ASN A 492 -20.18 -33.57 4.93
CA ASN A 492 -20.56 -32.71 3.81
C ASN A 492 -19.75 -31.41 3.82
N ILE A 493 -19.24 -31.06 2.64
CA ILE A 493 -18.51 -29.84 2.33
C ILE A 493 -19.38 -29.01 1.40
N LYS A 494 -19.44 -27.70 1.63
CA LYS A 494 -20.06 -26.76 0.70
C LYS A 494 -19.03 -25.78 0.15
N LEU A 495 -19.19 -25.39 -1.10
CA LEU A 495 -18.55 -24.19 -1.63
C LEU A 495 -19.31 -22.97 -1.10
N SER A 496 -18.63 -22.10 -0.35
CA SER A 496 -19.22 -20.90 0.26
C SER A 496 -18.75 -19.58 -0.36
N GLY A 497 -17.64 -19.60 -1.10
CA GLY A 497 -17.14 -18.43 -1.81
C GLY A 497 -16.43 -18.79 -3.11
N ILE A 498 -16.58 -17.92 -4.12
CA ILE A 498 -15.76 -17.88 -5.33
C ILE A 498 -15.37 -16.42 -5.60
N ARG A 499 -14.09 -16.18 -5.90
CA ARG A 499 -13.60 -14.83 -6.20
C ARG A 499 -12.41 -14.88 -7.17
N LEU A 500 -12.38 -13.95 -8.11
CA LEU A 500 -11.18 -13.62 -8.89
C LEU A 500 -10.41 -12.51 -8.15
N HIS A 501 -9.11 -12.69 -7.94
CA HIS A 501 -8.24 -11.74 -7.25
C HIS A 501 -6.78 -11.88 -7.68
N TYR A 502 -5.90 -11.02 -7.19
CA TYR A 502 -4.46 -11.26 -7.23
C TYR A 502 -4.03 -12.13 -6.06
N ALA A 503 -3.28 -13.18 -6.34
CA ALA A 503 -2.57 -13.98 -5.34
C ALA A 503 -1.07 -13.67 -5.41
N ALA A 504 -0.38 -13.72 -4.27
CA ALA A 504 1.07 -13.58 -4.21
C ALA A 504 1.73 -14.96 -4.44
N TYR A 505 2.79 -14.99 -5.24
CA TYR A 505 3.67 -16.14 -5.42
C TYR A 505 5.08 -15.76 -5.01
N PHE A 506 5.64 -16.50 -4.06
CA PHE A 506 7.01 -16.37 -3.60
C PHE A 506 7.83 -17.50 -4.25
N PRO A 507 8.76 -17.19 -5.18
CA PRO A 507 9.57 -18.21 -5.86
C PRO A 507 10.48 -18.99 -4.90
N ASP A 508 10.94 -18.30 -3.85
CA ASP A 508 11.70 -18.82 -2.72
C ASP A 508 11.39 -17.89 -1.53
N ASP A 509 11.20 -18.45 -0.34
CA ASP A 509 10.80 -17.71 0.87
C ASP A 509 11.85 -16.64 1.24
N ASP A 510 13.11 -16.84 0.82
CA ASP A 510 14.24 -15.94 1.09
C ASP A 510 14.58 -14.97 -0.07
N SER A 511 13.83 -14.99 -1.18
CA SER A 511 14.25 -14.30 -2.42
C SER A 511 14.14 -12.77 -2.37
N GLY A 512 13.40 -12.21 -1.41
CA GLY A 512 13.15 -10.76 -1.36
C GLY A 512 12.34 -10.22 -2.53
N SER A 513 11.76 -11.11 -3.34
CA SER A 513 10.97 -10.78 -4.53
C SER A 513 9.76 -11.70 -4.61
N TYR A 514 8.64 -11.20 -5.12
CA TYR A 514 7.44 -11.99 -5.30
C TYR A 514 6.61 -11.44 -6.45
N THR A 515 5.62 -12.22 -6.86
CA THR A 515 4.78 -11.89 -8.01
C THR A 515 3.32 -11.89 -7.60
N TYR A 516 2.58 -10.81 -7.90
CA TYR A 516 1.13 -10.86 -7.92
C TYR A 516 0.65 -11.38 -9.27
N TYR A 517 -0.14 -12.45 -9.25
CA TYR A 517 -0.72 -13.06 -10.43
C TYR A 517 -2.23 -13.27 -10.29
N PRO A 518 -3.00 -13.25 -11.39
CA PRO A 518 -4.44 -13.48 -11.35
C PRO A 518 -4.77 -14.90 -10.92
N ALA A 519 -5.66 -15.04 -9.93
CA ALA A 519 -6.07 -16.32 -9.38
C ALA A 519 -7.56 -16.35 -9.01
N TRP A 520 -8.15 -17.53 -9.12
CA TRP A 520 -9.46 -17.84 -8.55
C TRP A 520 -9.29 -18.48 -7.18
N SER A 521 -10.02 -17.99 -6.17
CA SER A 521 -10.17 -18.68 -4.89
C SER A 521 -11.53 -19.34 -4.75
N PHE A 522 -11.53 -20.57 -4.22
CA PHE A 522 -12.71 -21.36 -3.89
C PHE A 522 -12.71 -21.64 -2.39
N THR A 523 -13.65 -21.06 -1.65
CA THR A 523 -13.76 -21.26 -0.19
C THR A 523 -14.67 -22.44 0.10
N LEU A 524 -14.12 -23.43 0.80
CA LEU A 524 -14.77 -24.68 1.18
C LEU A 524 -15.06 -24.69 2.67
N GLU A 525 -16.30 -24.94 3.04
CA GLU A 525 -16.75 -24.96 4.44
C GLU A 525 -17.26 -26.35 4.82
N ASN A 526 -16.85 -26.81 6.01
CA ASN A 526 -17.52 -27.91 6.68
C ASN A 526 -18.92 -27.46 7.11
N THR A 527 -19.96 -28.13 6.61
CA THR A 527 -21.37 -27.77 6.91
C THR A 527 -21.81 -28.07 8.33
N THR A 528 -21.08 -28.92 9.05
CA THR A 528 -21.36 -29.30 10.44
C THR A 528 -20.55 -28.51 11.45
N GLU A 529 -19.38 -28.01 11.05
CA GLU A 529 -18.46 -27.23 11.88
C GLU A 529 -17.88 -26.10 11.01
N THR A 530 -18.62 -25.01 10.90
CA THR A 530 -18.32 -23.88 10.00
C THR A 530 -17.04 -23.13 10.36
N ASN A 531 -16.44 -23.46 11.51
CA ASN A 531 -15.23 -22.84 11.98
C ASN A 531 -14.01 -23.37 11.22
N ARG A 532 -14.10 -24.50 10.49
CA ARG A 532 -12.98 -24.99 9.66
C ARG A 532 -13.25 -24.77 8.19
N VAL A 533 -12.35 -24.05 7.54
CA VAL A 533 -12.45 -23.70 6.11
C VAL A 533 -11.17 -24.05 5.37
N ALA A 534 -11.30 -24.38 4.10
CA ALA A 534 -10.18 -24.47 3.17
C ALA A 534 -10.37 -23.43 2.06
N VAL A 535 -9.32 -22.71 1.69
CA VAL A 535 -9.30 -21.78 0.56
C VAL A 535 -8.40 -22.37 -0.51
N VAL A 536 -8.99 -22.78 -1.63
CA VAL A 536 -8.27 -23.37 -2.76
C VAL A 536 -7.94 -22.26 -3.74
N THR A 537 -6.66 -22.03 -4.02
CA THR A 537 -6.17 -21.01 -4.95
C THR A 537 -5.80 -21.66 -6.28
N ILE A 538 -6.39 -21.18 -7.37
CA ILE A 538 -6.21 -21.70 -8.72
C ILE A 538 -5.64 -20.60 -9.60
N ASN A 539 -4.53 -20.85 -10.29
CA ASN A 539 -3.96 -19.89 -11.23
C ASN A 539 -4.95 -19.64 -12.38
N ALA A 540 -5.36 -18.39 -12.59
CA ALA A 540 -6.36 -18.06 -13.60
C ALA A 540 -5.82 -18.17 -15.04
N MET A 541 -4.51 -18.25 -15.24
CA MET A 541 -3.87 -18.31 -16.55
C MET A 541 -3.71 -19.73 -17.10
N ASP A 542 -3.58 -20.74 -16.23
CA ASP A 542 -3.41 -22.15 -16.64
C ASP A 542 -4.39 -23.13 -16.00
N GLY A 543 -5.12 -22.70 -14.96
CA GLY A 543 -6.12 -23.50 -14.26
C GLY A 543 -5.58 -24.50 -13.25
N SER A 544 -4.28 -24.48 -12.95
CA SER A 544 -3.67 -25.36 -11.94
C SER A 544 -4.00 -24.92 -10.52
N ILE A 545 -4.24 -25.88 -9.61
CA ILE A 545 -4.31 -25.60 -8.17
C ILE A 545 -2.89 -25.29 -7.67
N VAL A 546 -2.68 -24.07 -7.18
CA VAL A 546 -1.38 -23.61 -6.69
C VAL A 546 -1.23 -23.86 -5.19
N ASP A 547 -2.31 -23.66 -4.43
CA ASP A 547 -2.28 -23.77 -2.97
C ASP A 547 -3.65 -24.15 -2.38
N ILE A 548 -3.64 -24.74 -1.19
CA ILE A 548 -4.83 -24.97 -0.34
C ILE A 548 -4.50 -24.54 1.09
N ASP A 549 -5.00 -23.37 1.48
CA ASP A 549 -4.88 -22.82 2.83
C ASP A 549 -6.01 -23.34 3.74
N TYR A 550 -5.68 -23.81 4.94
CA TYR A 550 -6.65 -24.34 5.91
C TYR A 550 -6.70 -23.45 7.15
N ARG A 551 -7.90 -22.99 7.52
CA ARG A 551 -8.12 -22.10 8.68
C ARG A 551 -9.07 -22.74 9.68
N ASP A 552 -8.73 -22.66 10.97
CA ASP A 552 -9.61 -23.05 12.09
C ASP A 552 -10.00 -21.81 12.90
N TYR A 553 -11.27 -21.42 12.79
CA TYR A 553 -11.82 -20.27 13.47
C TYR A 553 -12.07 -20.46 14.98
N ASN A 554 -11.85 -21.68 15.51
CA ASN A 554 -11.85 -21.90 16.96
C ASN A 554 -10.55 -21.48 17.64
N ASP A 555 -9.47 -21.31 16.86
CA ASP A 555 -8.17 -20.89 17.38
C ASP A 555 -8.02 -19.35 17.42
N PHE A 556 -9.06 -18.60 16.99
CA PHE A 556 -9.16 -17.13 17.13
C PHE A 556 -9.84 -16.67 18.42
#